data_AF-A0A973GAQ2-F1
#
_entry.id   AF-A0A973GAQ2-F1
#
_cell.length_a   1.000
_cell.length_b   1.000
_cell.length_c   1.000
_cell.angle_alpha   90.00
_cell.angle_beta   90.00
_cell.angle_gamma   90.00
#
_symmetry.space_group_name_H-M   'P 1'
#
loop_
_entity.id
_entity.type
_entity.pdbx_description
1 polymer ?
#
loop_
_entity_poly.entity_id
_entity_poly.type
_entity_poly.pdbx_seq_one_letter_code
_entity_poly.pdbx_strand_id
1 'polypeptide(L)'
;MTGDQYLRTRTALSSLPADAQRRLAVNLAELVLPFASLSQRGQPDDGLIAVADIIRDSSADLPTIDDARHRLWSIPELRETEEPDGHAWYSLGATVAWIYAADAMSTAPSDGVVSAFGRVTDVLGAVDDELKDTDLLNQLLALLALVESSGSVKLSSLTPSVELAVGRLRSQ
;
A
#
# COMPACT_ATOMS: atom_id res chain seq x y z
N MET A 1 15.93 -8.01 -9.96
CA MET A 1 15.97 -7.03 -8.86
C MET A 1 17.32 -7.13 -8.14
N THR A 2 18.04 -6.02 -7.92
CA THR A 2 19.20 -6.03 -7.01
C THR A 2 18.72 -5.60 -5.63
N GLY A 3 19.04 -6.38 -4.59
CA GLY A 3 18.66 -6.04 -3.20
C GLY A 3 19.11 -4.64 -2.77
N ASP A 4 20.15 -4.11 -3.42
CA ASP A 4 20.68 -2.77 -3.24
C ASP A 4 19.67 -1.65 -3.54
N GLN A 5 18.87 -1.77 -4.60
CA GLN A 5 17.91 -0.71 -4.97
C GLN A 5 16.78 -0.61 -3.95
N TYR A 6 16.29 -1.75 -3.46
CA TYR A 6 15.27 -1.82 -2.42
C TYR A 6 15.76 -1.17 -1.12
N LEU A 7 16.98 -1.53 -0.67
CA LEU A 7 17.55 -0.99 0.57
C LEU A 7 17.80 0.53 0.49
N ARG A 8 18.31 1.02 -0.66
CA ARG A 8 18.48 2.46 -0.90
C ARG A 8 17.15 3.19 -0.84
N THR A 9 16.14 2.69 -1.56
CA THR A 9 14.79 3.26 -1.55
C THR A 9 14.24 3.33 -0.12
N ARG A 10 14.31 2.22 0.64
CA ARG A 10 13.88 2.18 2.04
C ARG A 10 14.56 3.25 2.90
N THR A 11 15.87 3.44 2.72
CA THR A 11 16.66 4.43 3.47
C THR A 11 16.28 5.86 3.07
N ALA A 12 16.04 6.11 1.79
CA ALA A 12 15.58 7.40 1.30
C ALA A 12 14.20 7.76 1.87
N LEU A 13 13.26 6.81 1.91
CA LEU A 13 11.91 7.00 2.45
C LEU A 13 11.94 7.37 3.94
N SER A 14 12.73 6.67 4.75
CA SER A 14 12.85 6.97 6.19
C SER A 14 13.55 8.30 6.49
N SER A 15 14.29 8.84 5.52
CA SER A 15 15.00 10.14 5.66
C SER A 15 14.16 11.33 5.20
N LEU A 16 12.98 11.12 4.63
CA LEU A 16 12.07 12.19 4.23
C LEU A 16 11.52 12.99 5.43
N PRO A 17 11.16 14.27 5.24
CA PRO A 17 10.38 15.00 6.23
C PRO A 17 9.06 14.29 6.56
N ALA A 18 8.62 14.34 7.81
CA ALA A 18 7.44 13.61 8.29
C ALA A 18 6.18 13.82 7.43
N ASP A 19 5.93 15.05 6.97
CA ASP A 19 4.78 15.34 6.11
C ASP A 19 4.90 14.68 4.73
N ALA A 20 6.12 14.55 4.20
CA ALA A 20 6.37 13.85 2.95
C ALA A 20 6.21 12.32 3.14
N GLN A 21 6.63 11.79 4.29
CA GLN A 21 6.41 10.38 4.66
C GLN A 21 4.92 10.05 4.74
N ARG A 22 4.14 10.86 5.45
CA ARG A 22 2.68 10.76 5.55
C ARG A 22 1.99 10.73 4.18
N ARG A 23 2.25 11.74 3.35
CA ARG A 23 1.69 11.82 1.99
C ARG A 23 2.09 10.63 1.13
N LEU A 24 3.35 10.22 1.19
CA LEU A 24 3.84 9.12 0.37
C LEU A 24 3.29 7.78 0.81
N ALA A 25 3.10 7.55 2.12
CA ALA A 25 2.48 6.33 2.64
C ALA A 25 1.05 6.18 2.12
N VAL A 26 0.26 7.27 2.12
CA VAL A 26 -1.09 7.28 1.53
C VAL A 26 -1.02 7.01 0.02
N ASN A 27 -0.13 7.67 -0.72
CA ASN A 27 0.00 7.45 -2.16
C ASN A 27 0.42 6.02 -2.52
N LEU A 28 1.24 5.37 -1.68
CA LEU A 28 1.61 3.97 -1.82
C LEU A 28 0.40 3.06 -1.58
N ALA A 29 -0.36 3.29 -0.50
CA ALA A 29 -1.55 2.50 -0.19
C ALA A 29 -2.67 2.65 -1.24
N GLU A 30 -2.84 3.86 -1.79
CA GLU A 30 -3.74 4.14 -2.93
C GLU A 30 -3.40 3.31 -4.16
N LEU A 31 -2.10 3.07 -4.41
CA LEU A 31 -1.67 2.27 -5.57
C LEU A 31 -2.21 0.84 -5.51
N VAL A 32 -2.40 0.28 -4.32
CA VAL A 32 -2.90 -1.10 -4.14
C VAL A 32 -4.37 -1.16 -3.70
N LEU A 33 -5.02 -0.03 -3.46
CA LEU A 33 -6.45 0.02 -3.10
C LEU A 33 -7.34 -0.78 -4.07
N PRO A 34 -7.13 -0.76 -5.42
CA PRO A 34 -7.94 -1.54 -6.35
C PRO A 34 -7.95 -3.05 -6.08
N PHE A 35 -6.89 -3.61 -5.47
CA PHE A 35 -6.82 -5.05 -5.16
C PHE A 35 -7.80 -5.49 -4.08
N ALA A 36 -8.31 -4.59 -3.22
CA ALA A 36 -9.34 -4.89 -2.24
C ALA A 36 -10.67 -5.37 -2.86
N SER A 37 -10.86 -5.12 -4.16
CA SER A 37 -12.03 -5.61 -4.90
C SER A 37 -11.96 -7.08 -5.30
N LEU A 38 -10.79 -7.73 -5.14
CA LEU A 38 -10.60 -9.12 -5.57
C LEU A 38 -11.30 -10.12 -4.62
N SER A 39 -11.47 -9.77 -3.35
CA SER A 39 -12.11 -10.61 -2.35
C SER A 39 -12.81 -9.79 -1.28
N GLN A 40 -13.91 -10.31 -0.74
CA GLN A 40 -14.53 -9.75 0.48
C GLN A 40 -13.73 -10.09 1.74
N ARG A 41 -12.89 -11.13 1.69
CA ARG A 41 -11.96 -11.48 2.77
C ARG A 41 -10.74 -10.58 2.76
N GLY A 42 -10.17 -10.34 3.94
CA GLY A 42 -8.98 -9.51 4.10
C GLY A 42 -9.25 -8.01 4.07
N GLN A 43 -10.50 -7.56 4.24
CA GLN A 43 -10.86 -6.16 4.35
C GLN A 43 -11.93 -5.93 5.44
N PRO A 44 -12.11 -4.69 5.92
CA PRO A 44 -13.16 -4.36 6.89
C PRO A 44 -14.57 -4.67 6.36
N ASP A 45 -15.51 -4.93 7.27
CA ASP A 45 -16.91 -5.25 6.93
C ASP A 45 -17.61 -4.16 6.11
N ASP A 46 -17.25 -2.90 6.33
CA ASP A 46 -17.76 -1.74 5.59
C ASP A 46 -16.92 -1.39 4.35
N GLY A 47 -15.93 -2.23 4.03
CA GLY A 47 -15.07 -2.15 2.86
C GLY A 47 -13.87 -1.23 3.03
N LEU A 48 -12.75 -1.58 2.39
CA LEU A 48 -11.50 -0.83 2.53
C LEU A 48 -11.62 0.63 2.05
N ILE A 49 -12.40 0.87 0.99
CA ILE A 49 -12.54 2.22 0.38
C ILE A 49 -13.09 3.23 1.39
N ALA A 50 -14.11 2.84 2.18
CA ALA A 50 -14.72 3.74 3.16
C ALA A 50 -13.74 4.13 4.27
N VAL A 51 -12.82 3.24 4.64
CA VAL A 51 -11.79 3.51 5.65
C VAL A 51 -10.64 4.33 5.05
N ALA A 52 -10.24 4.01 3.82
CA ALA A 52 -9.24 4.75 3.07
C ALA A 52 -9.63 6.23 2.89
N ASP A 53 -10.91 6.50 2.62
CA ASP A 53 -11.46 7.86 2.51
C ASP A 53 -11.21 8.70 3.76
N ILE A 54 -11.33 8.10 4.93
CA ILE A 54 -11.09 8.78 6.21
C ILE A 54 -9.60 9.09 6.38
N ILE A 55 -8.73 8.13 6.08
CA ILE A 55 -7.28 8.25 6.30
C ILE A 55 -6.65 9.26 5.33
N ARG A 56 -7.13 9.32 4.08
CA ARG A 56 -6.60 10.23 3.06
C ARG A 56 -7.13 11.66 3.17
N ASP A 57 -8.21 11.87 3.93
CA ASP A 57 -8.75 13.19 4.19
C ASP A 57 -7.76 14.01 5.03
N SER A 58 -7.14 15.00 4.39
CA SER A 58 -6.19 15.90 5.05
C SER A 58 -6.80 16.75 6.17
N SER A 59 -8.12 16.79 6.29
CA SER A 59 -8.85 17.52 7.34
C SER A 59 -9.23 16.64 8.54
N ALA A 60 -9.05 15.32 8.45
CA ALA A 60 -9.32 14.41 9.55
C ALA A 60 -8.38 14.67 10.74
N ASP A 61 -8.93 14.64 11.95
CA ASP A 61 -8.15 14.73 13.18
C ASP A 61 -7.56 13.37 13.57
N LEU A 62 -6.56 13.40 14.46
CA LEU A 62 -5.86 12.18 14.89
C LEU A 62 -6.79 11.11 15.49
N PRO A 63 -7.78 11.45 16.36
CA PRO A 63 -8.75 10.46 16.83
C PRO A 63 -9.53 9.77 15.71
N THR A 64 -9.96 10.53 14.70
CA THR A 64 -10.67 9.97 13.54
C THR A 64 -9.79 9.01 12.74
N ILE A 65 -8.51 9.34 12.57
CA ILE A 65 -7.53 8.46 11.91
C ILE A 65 -7.26 7.20 12.75
N ASP A 66 -7.20 7.34 14.08
CA ASP A 66 -7.01 6.21 15.00
C ASP A 66 -8.21 5.25 15.00
N ASP A 67 -9.43 5.78 14.92
CA ASP A 67 -10.65 4.96 14.78
C ASP A 67 -10.67 4.21 13.44
N ALA A 68 -10.30 4.88 12.34
CA ALA A 68 -10.14 4.26 11.03
C ALA A 68 -9.07 3.15 11.07
N ARG A 69 -7.93 3.40 11.70
CA ARG A 69 -6.87 2.42 11.92
C ARG A 69 -7.37 1.22 12.73
N HIS A 70 -8.15 1.45 13.79
CA HIS A 70 -8.70 0.38 14.62
C HIS A 70 -9.63 -0.55 13.81
N ARG A 71 -10.43 0.01 12.90
CA ARG A 71 -11.28 -0.78 11.98
C ARG A 71 -10.44 -1.68 11.09
N LEU A 72 -9.33 -1.19 10.53
CA LEU A 72 -8.42 -2.00 9.72
C LEU A 72 -7.78 -3.15 10.51
N TRP A 73 -7.35 -2.90 11.76
CA TRP A 73 -6.76 -3.91 12.64
C TRP A 73 -7.75 -4.96 13.15
N SER A 74 -9.05 -4.70 13.02
CA SER A 74 -10.09 -5.57 13.55
C SER A 74 -10.50 -6.71 12.61
N ILE A 75 -9.95 -6.77 11.39
CA ILE A 75 -10.28 -7.83 10.45
C ILE A 75 -9.79 -9.20 10.96
N PRO A 76 -10.56 -10.29 10.74
CA PRO A 76 -10.22 -11.60 11.27
C PRO A 76 -8.86 -12.14 10.81
N GLU A 77 -8.50 -11.90 9.55
CA GLU A 77 -7.31 -12.47 8.91
C GLU A 77 -5.99 -12.01 9.57
N LEU A 78 -5.98 -10.85 10.24
CA LEU A 78 -4.78 -10.39 10.99
C LEU A 78 -4.50 -11.20 12.26
N ARG A 79 -5.45 -12.03 12.69
CA ARG A 79 -5.32 -12.92 13.85
C ARG A 79 -4.97 -14.36 13.45
N GLU A 80 -4.99 -14.65 12.16
CA GLU A 80 -4.65 -15.96 11.63
C GLU A 80 -3.12 -16.13 11.63
N THR A 81 -2.65 -17.37 11.78
CA THR A 81 -1.21 -17.69 11.79
C THR A 81 -0.59 -17.69 10.39
N GLU A 82 -1.43 -17.83 9.37
CA GLU A 82 -1.04 -17.86 7.96
C GLU A 82 -1.85 -16.80 7.22
N GLU A 83 -1.23 -16.13 6.25
CA GLU A 83 -1.96 -15.24 5.36
C GLU A 83 -2.89 -16.07 4.45
N PRO A 84 -4.05 -15.53 4.05
CA PRO A 84 -4.96 -16.22 3.15
C PRO A 84 -4.34 -16.36 1.76
N ASP A 85 -4.72 -17.41 1.03
CA ASP A 85 -4.27 -17.62 -0.36
C ASP A 85 -5.13 -16.89 -1.41
N GLY A 86 -4.60 -16.80 -2.62
CA GLY A 86 -5.32 -16.33 -3.81
C GLY A 86 -5.78 -14.87 -3.70
N HIS A 87 -6.99 -14.58 -4.19
CA HIS A 87 -7.53 -13.20 -4.21
C HIS A 87 -7.66 -12.54 -2.83
N ALA A 88 -7.84 -13.34 -1.78
CA ALA A 88 -7.89 -12.83 -0.41
C ALA A 88 -6.51 -12.33 0.06
N TRP A 89 -5.41 -12.91 -0.43
CA TRP A 89 -4.06 -12.44 -0.16
C TRP A 89 -3.85 -10.99 -0.62
N TYR A 90 -4.23 -10.69 -1.87
CA TYR A 90 -4.12 -9.35 -2.44
C TYR A 90 -5.03 -8.33 -1.73
N SER A 91 -6.24 -8.75 -1.35
CA SER A 91 -7.18 -7.90 -0.62
C SER A 91 -6.68 -7.57 0.79
N LEU A 92 -6.16 -8.58 1.51
CA LEU A 92 -5.43 -8.36 2.77
C LEU A 92 -4.21 -7.47 2.56
N GLY A 93 -3.48 -7.66 1.46
CA GLY A 93 -2.32 -6.86 1.12
C GLY A 93 -2.62 -5.37 0.98
N ALA A 94 -3.72 -5.04 0.31
CA ALA A 94 -4.22 -3.67 0.25
C ALA A 94 -4.59 -3.14 1.64
N THR A 95 -5.31 -3.91 2.45
CA THR A 95 -5.70 -3.50 3.81
C THR A 95 -4.49 -3.24 4.70
N VAL A 96 -3.48 -4.11 4.67
CA VAL A 96 -2.23 -3.94 5.44
C VAL A 96 -1.45 -2.71 4.97
N ALA A 97 -1.41 -2.42 3.67
CA ALA A 97 -0.80 -1.17 3.18
C ALA A 97 -1.51 0.07 3.76
N TRP A 98 -2.84 0.04 3.89
CA TRP A 98 -3.62 1.12 4.52
C TRP A 98 -3.45 1.18 6.04
N ILE A 99 -3.20 0.06 6.72
CA ILE A 99 -2.79 0.06 8.14
C ILE A 99 -1.51 0.87 8.31
N TYR A 100 -0.50 0.60 7.49
CA TYR A 100 0.77 1.31 7.56
C TYR A 100 0.68 2.77 7.13
N ALA A 101 -0.21 3.10 6.19
CA ALA A 101 -0.53 4.48 5.88
C ALA A 101 -1.17 5.20 7.08
N ALA A 102 -2.09 4.54 7.79
CA ALA A 102 -2.69 5.08 9.01
C ALA A 102 -1.65 5.27 10.13
N ASP A 103 -0.72 4.32 10.30
CA ASP A 103 0.38 4.44 11.26
C ASP A 103 1.32 5.60 10.91
N ALA A 104 1.59 5.82 9.62
CA ALA A 104 2.36 6.99 9.19
C ALA A 104 1.61 8.30 9.56
N MET A 105 0.29 8.29 9.41
CA MET A 105 -0.61 9.42 9.68
C MET A 105 -0.89 9.67 11.16
N SER A 106 -0.60 8.73 12.07
CA SER A 106 -0.83 8.93 13.50
C SER A 106 0.46 8.90 14.32
N THR A 107 1.11 7.74 14.41
CA THR A 107 2.08 7.43 15.48
C THR A 107 3.52 7.35 15.01
N ALA A 108 3.79 6.94 13.77
CA ALA A 108 5.15 6.65 13.30
C ALA A 108 5.32 6.91 11.78
N PRO A 109 5.47 8.18 11.34
CA PRO A 109 5.62 8.55 9.93
C PRO A 109 6.67 7.71 9.16
N SER A 110 7.86 7.56 9.74
CA SER A 110 8.99 6.85 9.11
C SER A 110 8.73 5.34 8.98
N ASP A 111 8.30 4.69 10.06
CA ASP A 111 8.04 3.25 10.04
C ASP A 111 6.83 2.90 9.18
N GLY A 112 5.80 3.75 9.22
CA GLY A 112 4.59 3.59 8.41
C GLY A 112 4.88 3.70 6.91
N VAL A 113 5.63 4.71 6.45
CA VAL A 113 5.95 4.81 5.00
C VAL A 113 6.84 3.65 4.52
N VAL A 114 7.78 3.19 5.35
CA VAL A 114 8.65 2.05 5.01
C VAL A 114 7.86 0.75 4.97
N SER A 115 6.94 0.55 5.91
CA SER A 115 6.11 -0.65 5.97
C SER A 115 5.08 -0.68 4.84
N ALA A 116 4.46 0.47 4.53
CA ALA A 116 3.58 0.63 3.37
C ALA A 116 4.33 0.32 2.07
N PHE A 117 5.55 0.84 1.91
CA PHE A 117 6.42 0.51 0.77
C PHE A 117 6.68 -0.99 0.67
N GLY A 118 7.10 -1.64 1.76
CA GLY A 118 7.35 -3.08 1.78
C GLY A 118 6.13 -3.90 1.36
N ARG A 119 4.95 -3.61 1.94
CA ARG A 119 3.74 -4.36 1.60
C ARG A 119 3.29 -4.12 0.16
N VAL A 120 3.41 -2.89 -0.34
CA VAL A 120 3.10 -2.59 -1.75
C VAL A 120 4.07 -3.31 -2.69
N THR A 121 5.35 -3.40 -2.36
CA THR A 121 6.30 -4.17 -3.17
C THR A 121 5.99 -5.67 -3.15
N ASP A 122 5.56 -6.23 -2.02
CA ASP A 122 5.13 -7.63 -1.95
C ASP A 122 3.92 -7.86 -2.86
N VAL A 123 2.90 -6.99 -2.77
CA VAL A 123 1.68 -7.08 -3.58
C VAL A 123 2.01 -7.01 -5.06
N LEU A 124 2.74 -5.98 -5.50
CA LEU A 124 3.08 -5.81 -6.92
C LEU A 124 4.02 -6.91 -7.43
N GLY A 125 4.94 -7.40 -6.59
CA GLY A 125 5.80 -8.54 -6.93
C GLY A 125 5.00 -9.81 -7.17
N ALA A 126 4.04 -10.12 -6.29
CA ALA A 126 3.16 -11.26 -6.46
C ALA A 126 2.24 -11.12 -7.68
N VAL A 127 1.86 -9.90 -8.07
CA VAL A 127 1.13 -9.65 -9.33
C VAL A 127 2.02 -9.92 -10.54
N ASP A 128 3.26 -9.44 -10.52
CA ASP A 128 4.24 -9.68 -11.59
C ASP A 128 4.55 -11.18 -11.74
N ASP A 129 4.65 -11.92 -10.64
CA ASP A 129 4.86 -13.37 -10.66
C ASP A 129 3.65 -14.14 -11.22
N GLU A 130 2.43 -13.74 -10.85
CA GLU A 130 1.19 -14.39 -11.27
C GLU A 130 0.85 -14.10 -12.75
N LEU A 131 0.92 -12.83 -13.16
CA LEU A 131 0.56 -12.40 -14.52
C LEU A 131 1.70 -12.56 -15.53
N LYS A 132 2.96 -12.59 -15.07
CA LYS A 132 4.22 -12.84 -15.82
C LYS A 132 4.61 -11.83 -16.90
N ASP A 133 3.68 -11.03 -17.40
CA ASP A 133 3.88 -10.03 -18.45
C ASP A 133 3.68 -8.58 -17.94
N THR A 134 3.60 -8.40 -16.62
CA THR A 134 3.62 -7.09 -15.97
C THR A 134 5.01 -6.78 -15.42
N ASP A 135 5.26 -5.49 -15.14
CA ASP A 135 6.54 -5.00 -14.59
C ASP A 135 6.26 -3.92 -13.54
N LEU A 136 5.19 -4.09 -12.76
CA LEU A 136 4.67 -3.08 -11.85
C LEU A 136 5.65 -2.77 -10.72
N LEU A 137 6.31 -3.79 -10.17
CA LEU A 137 7.30 -3.63 -9.11
C LEU A 137 8.49 -2.79 -9.59
N ASN A 138 9.07 -3.12 -10.75
CA ASN A 138 10.21 -2.38 -11.26
C ASN A 138 9.83 -0.95 -11.66
N GLN A 139 8.63 -0.73 -12.22
CA GLN A 139 8.13 0.62 -12.50
C GLN A 139 7.95 1.44 -11.21
N LEU A 140 7.42 0.85 -10.13
CA LEU A 140 7.34 1.50 -8.81
C LEU A 140 8.73 1.88 -8.29
N LEU A 141 9.68 0.95 -8.31
CA LEU A 141 11.04 1.19 -7.83
C LEU A 141 11.76 2.28 -8.66
N ALA A 142 11.53 2.32 -9.97
CA ALA A 142 12.07 3.36 -10.84
C ALA A 142 11.51 4.75 -10.48
N LEU A 143 10.20 4.83 -10.19
CA LEU A 143 9.59 6.07 -9.73
C LEU A 143 10.13 6.49 -8.37
N LEU A 144 10.24 5.57 -7.41
CA LEU A 144 10.71 5.88 -6.05
C LEU A 144 12.20 6.24 -5.99
N ALA A 145 13.02 5.76 -6.93
CA ALA A 145 14.40 6.22 -7.06
C ALA A 145 14.49 7.73 -7.32
N LEU A 146 13.44 8.35 -7.88
CA LEU A 146 13.40 9.80 -8.11
C LEU A 146 13.15 10.60 -6.82
N VAL A 147 12.67 9.96 -5.74
CA VAL A 147 12.47 10.61 -4.43
C VAL A 147 13.78 11.24 -3.94
N GLU A 148 14.90 10.53 -4.09
CA GLU A 148 16.24 11.01 -3.68
C GLU A 148 16.61 12.32 -4.39
N SER A 149 16.20 12.48 -5.65
CA SER A 149 16.58 13.61 -6.49
C SER A 149 15.60 14.80 -6.45
N SER A 150 14.32 14.54 -6.20
CA SER A 150 13.24 15.51 -6.43
C SER A 150 12.32 15.74 -5.22
N GLY A 151 12.41 14.89 -4.19
CA GLY A 151 11.60 14.98 -2.97
C GLY A 151 10.09 14.73 -3.16
N SER A 152 9.65 14.43 -4.38
CA SER A 152 8.23 14.16 -4.72
C SER A 152 8.14 13.22 -5.90
N VAL A 153 7.19 12.28 -5.85
CA VAL A 153 6.99 11.28 -6.91
C VAL A 153 5.51 11.16 -7.22
N LYS A 154 5.19 11.09 -8.51
CA LYS A 154 3.83 10.89 -9.01
C LYS A 154 3.56 9.42 -9.26
N LEU A 155 3.14 8.70 -8.23
CA LEU A 155 2.81 7.27 -8.32
C LEU A 155 1.54 6.99 -9.15
N SER A 156 0.67 8.00 -9.33
CA SER A 156 -0.56 7.88 -10.10
C SER A 156 -0.35 7.55 -11.59
N SER A 157 0.89 7.58 -12.10
CA SER A 157 1.21 7.10 -13.45
C SER A 157 1.06 5.59 -13.59
N LEU A 158 1.11 4.85 -12.47
CA LEU A 158 0.95 3.39 -12.45
C LEU A 158 -0.50 2.93 -12.34
N THR A 159 -1.43 3.82 -11.98
CA THR A 159 -2.84 3.49 -11.77
C THR A 159 -3.48 2.73 -12.94
N PRO A 160 -3.32 3.14 -14.22
CA PRO A 160 -3.90 2.39 -15.33
C PRO A 160 -3.38 0.95 -15.46
N SER A 161 -2.08 0.75 -15.20
CA SER A 161 -1.44 -0.57 -15.26
C SER A 161 -1.90 -1.46 -14.10
N VAL A 162 -2.09 -0.89 -12.91
CA VAL A 162 -2.67 -1.60 -11.76
C VAL A 162 -4.12 -2.00 -12.03
N GLU A 163 -4.95 -1.09 -12.53
CA GLU A 163 -6.36 -1.39 -12.84
C GLU A 163 -6.47 -2.51 -13.88
N LEU A 164 -5.59 -2.50 -14.90
CA LEU A 164 -5.50 -3.58 -15.87
C LEU A 164 -5.12 -4.92 -15.21
N ALA A 165 -4.12 -4.92 -14.32
CA ALA A 165 -3.70 -6.12 -13.61
C ALA A 165 -4.81 -6.69 -12.73
N VAL A 166 -5.52 -5.84 -11.97
CA VAL A 166 -6.70 -6.25 -11.20
C VAL A 166 -7.78 -6.85 -12.10
N GLY A 167 -8.06 -6.23 -13.25
CA GLY A 167 -9.02 -6.76 -14.21
C GLY A 167 -8.66 -8.15 -14.72
N ARG A 168 -7.36 -8.41 -14.93
CA ARG A 168 -6.85 -9.71 -15.36
C ARG A 168 -6.89 -10.77 -14.26
N LEU A 169 -6.49 -10.43 -13.03
CA LEU A 169 -6.60 -11.34 -11.89
C LEU A 169 -8.06 -11.78 -11.67
N ARG A 170 -9.03 -10.86 -11.75
CA ARG A 170 -10.46 -11.22 -11.67
C ARG A 170 -10.94 -12.17 -12.76
N SER A 171 -10.23 -12.27 -13.88
CA SER A 171 -10.61 -13.10 -15.03
C SER A 171 -9.99 -14.49 -15.01
N GLN A 172 -9.13 -14.79 -14.03
CA GLN A 172 -8.61 -16.13 -13.75
C GLN A 172 -9.64 -16.93 -12.93
#